data_AF-A0A0Q7SCV3-F1
#
_entry.id   AF-A0A0Q7SCV3-F1
#
_cell.length_a   1.000
_cell.length_b   1.000
_cell.length_c   1.000
_cell.angle_alpha   90.00
_cell.angle_beta   90.00
_cell.angle_gamma   90.00
#
_symmetry.space_group_name_H-M   'P 1'
#
loop_
_entity.id
_entity.type
_entity.pdbx_description
1 polymer ?
#
loop_
_entity_poly.entity_id
_entity_poly.type
_entity_poly.pdbx_seq_one_letter_code
_entity_poly.pdbx_strand_id
1 'polypeptide(L)'
;MAFAAIVLAGGGAVAWLHGDKPASGAPAATPAAALELPAATAEPASTTAVGLAVPASSAVAASGMAASGKPAAAARPPEESPAETLRQVQLALSGGSPEDALKAAQTLRHCATMSRAPEALFAVRDQPDLMPANVKKALKEMGGEDGVSNETIAQAQRDQRRCQVFDAATLARSGELLQKAYEGKAPGAALAYLQSLQSPDAKDKADPALIARLQADVRQAAQAGDPNTLMSLAMASGDMARDLGITPAQRSGYRNAYVQIQDELVPGLGKGMVKVIDAVALMNPTAPLTAAQQREADALTTQVVEAWRRGRKS
;
A
#
# COMPACT_ATOMS: atom_id res chain seq x y z
N MET A 1 3.02 14.22 10.71
CA MET A 1 3.66 13.12 11.46
C MET A 1 3.29 11.71 10.98
N ALA A 2 2.09 11.44 10.43
CA ALA A 2 1.74 10.08 9.97
C ALA A 2 2.52 9.56 8.74
N PHE A 3 2.87 10.43 7.78
CA PHE A 3 3.43 9.99 6.48
C PHE A 3 4.83 9.36 6.55
N ALA A 4 5.72 9.80 7.44
CA ALA A 4 7.07 9.22 7.55
C ALA A 4 7.04 7.75 8.00
N ALA A 5 6.15 7.41 8.94
CA ALA A 5 5.93 6.03 9.36
C ALA A 5 5.33 5.17 8.24
N ILE A 6 4.48 5.75 7.37
CA ILE A 6 3.91 5.06 6.21
C ILE A 6 4.98 4.80 5.13
N VAL A 7 5.98 5.68 4.94
CA VAL A 7 7.10 5.44 4.01
C VAL A 7 8.06 4.37 4.54
N LEU A 8 8.30 4.32 5.86
CA LEU A 8 9.07 3.25 6.51
C LEU A 8 8.34 1.89 6.44
N ALA A 9 7.02 1.86 6.63
CA ALA A 9 6.20 0.64 6.53
C ALA A 9 5.84 0.25 5.07
N GLY A 10 5.84 1.22 4.15
CA GLY A 10 5.41 1.10 2.76
C GLY A 10 6.47 0.52 1.83
N GLY A 11 7.02 -0.64 2.19
CA GLY A 11 7.90 -1.46 1.34
C GLY A 11 9.32 -0.92 1.13
N GLY A 12 9.53 0.40 1.09
CA GLY A 12 10.83 1.02 0.80
C GLY A 12 11.93 0.57 1.77
N ALA A 13 11.84 0.97 3.05
CA ALA A 13 12.86 0.65 4.04
C ALA A 13 12.92 -0.85 4.42
N VAL A 14 11.78 -1.54 4.37
CA VAL A 14 11.73 -2.99 4.66
C VAL A 14 12.41 -3.81 3.56
N ALA A 15 12.34 -3.39 2.29
CA ALA A 15 13.07 -4.03 1.20
C ALA A 15 14.60 -3.90 1.36
N TRP A 16 15.10 -2.79 1.89
CA TRP A 16 16.54 -2.63 2.20
C TRP A 16 17.02 -3.55 3.35
N LEU A 17 16.12 -4.00 4.25
CA LEU A 17 16.43 -4.90 5.36
C LEU A 17 16.14 -6.38 5.08
N HIS A 18 15.41 -6.69 4.00
CA HIS A 18 15.06 -8.04 3.57
C HIS A 18 15.57 -8.41 2.17
N GLY A 19 16.42 -7.59 1.55
CA GLY A 19 17.24 -8.01 0.42
C GLY A 19 18.32 -8.99 0.91
N ASP A 20 18.27 -10.23 0.42
CA ASP A 20 19.07 -11.34 0.94
C ASP A 20 20.58 -11.05 1.04
N LYS A 21 21.13 -11.24 2.25
CA LYS A 21 22.50 -11.75 2.38
C LYS A 21 22.41 -13.27 2.24
N PRO A 22 22.93 -13.90 1.17
CA PRO A 22 23.00 -15.35 1.11
C PRO A 22 23.92 -15.83 2.23
N ALA A 23 23.34 -16.55 3.20
CA ALA A 23 24.09 -17.19 4.27
C ALA A 23 24.95 -18.31 3.67
N SER A 24 26.23 -18.00 3.46
CA SER A 24 27.24 -18.96 3.03
C SER A 24 27.37 -20.09 4.07
N GLY A 25 26.79 -21.26 3.78
CA GLY A 25 27.04 -22.49 4.52
C GLY A 25 25.78 -23.16 5.09
N ALA A 26 25.07 -23.91 4.25
CA ALA A 26 24.24 -25.03 4.68
C ALA A 26 24.52 -26.22 3.74
N PRO A 27 24.76 -27.45 4.24
CA PRO A 27 25.07 -28.59 3.39
C PRO A 27 23.82 -29.06 2.62
N ALA A 28 24.03 -29.57 1.41
CA ALA A 28 22.95 -30.07 0.57
C ALA A 28 22.23 -31.27 1.21
N ALA A 29 20.90 -31.18 1.31
CA ALA A 29 20.04 -32.31 1.63
C ALA A 29 19.22 -32.69 0.38
N THR A 30 19.39 -33.93 -0.09
CA THR A 30 18.71 -34.53 -1.23
C THR A 30 17.21 -34.79 -0.94
N PRO A 31 16.34 -34.83 -1.96
CA PRO A 31 14.89 -34.88 -1.76
C PRO A 31 14.39 -36.29 -1.44
N ALA A 32 13.35 -36.37 -0.61
CA ALA A 32 12.60 -37.61 -0.33
C ALA A 32 11.16 -37.51 -0.86
N ALA A 33 10.69 -38.65 -1.37
CA ALA A 33 9.51 -38.86 -2.22
C ALA A 33 8.16 -38.26 -1.76
N ALA A 34 7.30 -38.05 -2.75
CA ALA A 34 5.87 -37.75 -2.59
C ALA A 34 5.07 -38.95 -2.03
N LEU A 35 3.90 -38.68 -1.44
CA LEU A 35 2.83 -39.65 -1.21
C LEU A 35 1.46 -38.96 -1.36
N GLU A 36 0.42 -39.75 -1.61
CA GLU A 36 -0.75 -39.36 -2.41
C GLU A 36 -2.00 -38.94 -1.61
N LEU A 37 -2.95 -38.30 -2.31
CA LEU A 37 -4.34 -38.08 -1.87
C LEU A 37 -5.13 -39.40 -1.84
N PRO A 38 -6.26 -39.43 -1.10
CA PRO A 38 -7.52 -39.62 -1.82
C PRO A 38 -8.66 -38.67 -1.40
N ALA A 39 -9.63 -38.52 -2.29
CA ALA A 39 -10.79 -37.64 -2.13
C ALA A 39 -12.00 -38.35 -1.47
N ALA A 40 -12.94 -37.55 -0.93
CA ALA A 40 -14.31 -37.98 -0.68
C ALA A 40 -15.29 -36.80 -0.83
N THR A 41 -16.40 -37.05 -1.52
CA THR A 41 -17.42 -36.06 -1.90
C THR A 41 -18.70 -36.30 -1.09
N ALA A 42 -19.33 -35.27 -0.50
CA ALA A 42 -20.79 -35.24 -0.24
C ALA A 42 -21.28 -33.88 0.31
N GLU A 43 -22.30 -33.34 -0.36
CA GLU A 43 -23.35 -32.43 0.13
C GLU A 43 -24.70 -33.09 -0.29
N PRO A 44 -25.92 -32.59 0.05
CA PRO A 44 -26.30 -31.48 0.95
C PRO A 44 -27.45 -31.84 1.94
N ALA A 45 -27.85 -30.91 2.82
CA ALA A 45 -29.27 -30.72 3.24
C ALA A 45 -29.47 -29.45 4.11
N SER A 46 -30.60 -28.76 3.90
CA SER A 46 -30.97 -27.49 4.56
C SER A 46 -31.71 -27.67 5.89
N THR A 47 -31.72 -26.64 6.75
CA THR A 47 -32.81 -26.36 7.72
C THR A 47 -32.97 -24.86 7.98
N THR A 48 -34.15 -24.44 8.46
CA THR A 48 -34.66 -23.07 8.38
C THR A 48 -34.84 -22.36 9.73
N ALA A 49 -34.55 -21.05 9.75
CA ALA A 49 -35.20 -19.95 10.49
C ALA A 49 -35.40 -20.01 12.04
N VAL A 50 -34.66 -19.15 12.78
CA VAL A 50 -35.07 -18.14 13.81
C VAL A 50 -33.88 -17.13 13.94
N GLY A 51 -33.96 -15.83 14.26
CA GLY A 51 -35.10 -14.89 14.37
C GLY A 51 -34.88 -13.75 15.40
N LEU A 52 -35.59 -12.61 15.22
CA LEU A 52 -35.83 -11.48 16.14
C LEU A 52 -34.73 -10.42 16.51
N ALA A 53 -35.24 -9.18 16.55
CA ALA A 53 -34.90 -8.03 17.42
C ALA A 53 -33.69 -7.11 17.13
N VAL A 54 -34.01 -5.99 16.46
CA VAL A 54 -33.30 -4.70 16.55
C VAL A 54 -33.85 -3.89 17.73
N PRO A 55 -33.01 -3.16 18.49
CA PRO A 55 -33.43 -1.95 19.20
C PRO A 55 -32.83 -0.70 18.56
N ALA A 56 -33.69 0.23 18.15
CA ALA A 56 -33.30 1.61 17.85
C ALA A 56 -33.10 2.39 19.16
N SER A 57 -32.24 3.40 19.14
CA SER A 57 -32.21 4.44 20.19
C SER A 57 -31.70 5.74 19.61
N SER A 58 -32.60 6.72 19.51
CA SER A 58 -32.30 8.11 19.18
C SER A 58 -32.09 8.91 20.46
N ALA A 59 -31.04 9.72 20.53
CA ALA A 59 -30.92 10.76 21.54
C ALA A 59 -30.29 12.02 20.92
N VAL A 60 -31.09 13.08 20.81
CA VAL A 60 -30.66 14.42 20.45
C VAL A 60 -30.54 15.24 21.73
N ALA A 61 -29.40 15.88 21.95
CA ALA A 61 -29.26 17.02 22.86
C ALA A 61 -28.13 17.92 22.36
N ALA A 62 -28.27 19.24 22.55
CA ALA A 62 -27.59 20.25 21.74
C ALA A 62 -26.60 21.13 22.51
N SER A 63 -25.74 21.79 21.73
CA SER A 63 -25.16 23.12 21.95
C SER A 63 -24.35 23.40 23.23
N GLY A 64 -23.04 23.62 23.01
CA GLY A 64 -22.20 24.46 23.86
C GLY A 64 -21.22 25.26 23.01
N MET A 65 -21.50 26.55 22.78
CA MET A 65 -20.52 27.46 22.18
C MET A 65 -19.50 27.89 23.23
N ALA A 66 -18.21 27.66 22.95
CA ALA A 66 -17.12 28.39 23.59
C ALA A 66 -15.96 28.53 22.59
N ALA A 67 -15.70 29.75 22.12
CA ALA A 67 -14.54 30.05 21.31
C ALA A 67 -13.31 30.25 22.22
N SER A 68 -12.17 29.64 21.89
CA SER A 68 -10.81 30.21 22.04
C SER A 68 -9.69 29.20 21.74
N GLY A 69 -8.85 29.52 20.74
CA GLY A 69 -7.40 29.34 20.84
C GLY A 69 -6.79 27.94 20.95
N LYS A 70 -6.83 27.14 19.87
CA LYS A 70 -5.71 26.33 19.34
C LYS A 70 -6.19 25.57 18.09
N PRO A 71 -5.36 25.36 17.05
CA PRO A 71 -5.70 24.40 16.00
C PRO A 71 -5.71 23.01 16.64
N ALA A 72 -6.89 22.40 16.72
CA ALA A 72 -7.02 21.03 17.17
C ALA A 72 -6.17 20.14 16.24
N ALA A 73 -5.19 19.43 16.80
CA ALA A 73 -4.57 18.33 16.09
C ALA A 73 -5.70 17.38 15.68
N ALA A 74 -5.87 17.18 14.37
CA ALA A 74 -6.99 16.39 13.84
C ALA A 74 -7.05 15.07 14.60
N ALA A 75 -8.19 14.82 15.26
CA ALA A 75 -8.39 13.59 16.00
C ALA A 75 -8.09 12.43 15.06
N ARG A 76 -7.23 11.50 15.48
CA ARG A 76 -6.96 10.30 14.68
C ARG A 76 -8.32 9.64 14.40
N PRO A 77 -8.59 9.20 13.15
CA PRO A 77 -9.81 8.44 12.89
C PRO A 77 -9.88 7.26 13.86
N PRO A 78 -11.08 6.88 14.33
CA PRO A 78 -11.22 5.80 15.31
C PRO A 78 -10.54 4.54 14.77
N GLU A 79 -9.57 4.00 15.52
CA GLU A 79 -8.84 2.80 15.12
C GLU A 79 -9.80 1.60 15.14
N GLU A 80 -10.05 0.97 13.98
CA GLU A 80 -10.89 -0.24 13.88
C GLU A 80 -10.42 -1.30 14.89
N SER A 81 -11.37 -1.92 15.59
CA SER A 81 -11.04 -2.94 16.60
C SER A 81 -10.49 -4.22 15.94
N PRO A 82 -9.56 -4.96 16.57
CA PRO A 82 -9.03 -6.20 15.99
C PRO A 82 -10.11 -7.23 15.63
N ALA A 83 -11.18 -7.32 16.43
CA ALA A 83 -12.31 -8.20 16.16
C ALA A 83 -13.12 -7.77 14.93
N GLU A 84 -13.27 -6.45 14.70
CA GLU A 84 -13.90 -5.94 13.49
C GLU A 84 -13.05 -6.17 12.25
N THR A 85 -11.74 -5.92 12.34
CA THR A 85 -10.77 -6.20 11.27
C THR A 85 -10.76 -7.69 10.90
N LEU A 86 -10.79 -8.60 11.89
CA LEU A 86 -10.94 -10.04 11.67
C LEU A 86 -12.26 -10.38 10.97
N ARG A 87 -13.39 -9.83 11.43
CA ARG A 87 -14.72 -10.05 10.83
C ARG A 87 -14.78 -9.60 9.37
N GLN A 88 -14.19 -8.46 9.03
CA GLN A 88 -14.13 -7.95 7.66
C GLN A 88 -13.31 -8.90 6.74
N VAL A 89 -12.17 -9.39 7.21
CA VAL A 89 -11.37 -10.38 6.46
C VAL A 89 -12.14 -11.69 6.28
N GLN A 90 -12.77 -12.22 7.33
CA GLN A 90 -13.58 -13.44 7.26
C GLN A 90 -14.74 -13.30 6.26
N LEU A 91 -15.43 -12.16 6.22
CA LEU A 91 -16.46 -11.87 5.22
C LEU A 91 -15.91 -11.91 3.79
N ALA A 92 -14.79 -11.24 3.53
CA ALA A 92 -14.15 -11.22 2.21
C ALA A 92 -13.75 -12.62 1.71
N LEU A 93 -13.18 -13.44 2.60
CA LEU A 93 -12.80 -14.83 2.36
C LEU A 93 -14.02 -15.75 2.16
N SER A 94 -15.18 -15.41 2.75
CA SER A 94 -16.42 -16.20 2.68
C SER A 94 -17.35 -15.82 1.53
N GLY A 95 -16.91 -14.94 0.62
CA GLY A 95 -17.71 -14.52 -0.55
C GLY A 95 -18.11 -13.05 -0.60
N GLY A 96 -17.52 -12.19 0.23
CA GLY A 96 -17.71 -10.73 0.16
C GLY A 96 -17.36 -10.11 -1.19
N SER A 97 -17.71 -8.83 -1.38
CA SER A 97 -17.58 -8.08 -2.63
C SER A 97 -16.13 -7.97 -3.13
N PRO A 98 -15.90 -7.59 -4.40
CA PRO A 98 -14.55 -7.29 -4.91
C PRO A 98 -13.84 -6.21 -4.07
N GLU A 99 -14.57 -5.21 -3.60
CA GLU A 99 -14.08 -4.15 -2.71
C GLU A 99 -13.72 -4.68 -1.31
N ASP A 100 -14.55 -5.56 -0.73
CA ASP A 100 -14.23 -6.24 0.53
C ASP A 100 -12.96 -7.09 0.40
N ALA A 101 -12.81 -7.79 -0.74
CA ALA A 101 -11.62 -8.57 -1.05
C ALA A 101 -10.36 -7.67 -1.15
N LEU A 102 -10.46 -6.51 -1.81
CA LEU A 102 -9.37 -5.55 -1.88
C LEU A 102 -8.99 -5.01 -0.48
N LYS A 103 -9.98 -4.59 0.32
CA LYS A 103 -9.74 -4.07 1.67
C LYS A 103 -9.13 -5.14 2.57
N ALA A 104 -9.67 -6.35 2.58
CA ALA A 104 -9.15 -7.47 3.35
C ALA A 104 -7.73 -7.85 2.92
N ALA A 105 -7.41 -7.85 1.62
CA ALA A 105 -6.05 -8.12 1.16
C ALA A 105 -5.05 -7.05 1.60
N GLN A 106 -5.43 -5.77 1.54
CA GLN A 106 -4.60 -4.66 2.02
C GLN A 106 -4.35 -4.77 3.53
N THR A 107 -5.38 -5.09 4.32
CA THR A 107 -5.27 -5.40 5.75
C THR A 107 -4.30 -6.54 6.02
N LEU A 108 -4.42 -7.67 5.30
CA LEU A 108 -3.54 -8.82 5.48
C LEU A 108 -2.09 -8.52 5.07
N ARG A 109 -1.86 -7.77 3.99
CA ARG A 109 -0.51 -7.29 3.62
C ARG A 109 0.07 -6.35 4.67
N HIS A 110 -0.71 -5.42 5.19
CA HIS A 110 -0.28 -4.55 6.28
C HIS A 110 0.11 -5.36 7.52
N CYS A 111 -0.71 -6.34 7.92
CA CYS A 111 -0.42 -7.21 9.05
C CYS A 111 0.80 -8.13 8.84
N ALA A 112 1.01 -8.63 7.62
CA ALA A 112 2.22 -9.37 7.26
C ALA A 112 3.47 -8.49 7.45
N THR A 113 3.44 -7.23 7.01
CA THR A 113 4.55 -6.28 7.26
C THR A 113 4.72 -5.98 8.76
N MET A 114 3.63 -5.69 9.48
CA MET A 114 3.69 -5.35 10.92
C MET A 114 4.15 -6.54 11.79
N SER A 115 4.03 -7.79 11.32
CA SER A 115 4.57 -8.94 12.02
C SER A 115 6.10 -8.87 12.22
N ARG A 116 6.83 -8.26 11.28
CA ARG A 116 8.31 -8.13 11.27
C ARG A 116 8.80 -6.70 11.56
N ALA A 117 7.97 -5.68 11.31
CA ALA A 117 8.39 -4.28 11.36
C ALA A 117 9.02 -3.82 12.70
N PRO A 118 8.57 -4.23 13.90
CA PRO A 118 9.19 -3.79 15.16
C PRO A 118 10.65 -4.22 15.30
N GLU A 119 11.01 -5.43 14.90
CA GLU A 119 12.39 -5.95 14.93
C GLU A 119 13.29 -5.13 14.00
N ALA A 120 12.83 -4.89 12.76
CA ALA A 120 13.51 -4.07 11.78
C ALA A 120 13.74 -2.62 12.28
N LEU A 121 12.74 -2.04 12.95
CA LEU A 121 12.81 -0.69 13.52
C LEU A 121 13.78 -0.61 14.72
N PHE A 122 13.86 -1.64 15.57
CA PHE A 122 14.87 -1.73 16.62
C PHE A 122 16.28 -1.82 16.02
N ALA A 123 16.50 -2.68 15.02
CA ALA A 123 17.80 -2.83 14.37
C ALA A 123 18.31 -1.51 13.76
N VAL A 124 17.44 -0.73 13.11
CA VAL A 124 17.81 0.60 12.56
C VAL A 124 18.06 1.64 13.65
N ARG A 125 17.30 1.62 14.76
CA ARG A 125 17.54 2.52 15.90
C ARG A 125 18.89 2.24 16.56
N ASP A 126 19.19 0.97 16.77
CA ASP A 126 20.36 0.53 17.54
C ASP A 126 21.65 0.50 16.69
N GLN A 127 21.51 0.45 15.35
CA GLN A 127 22.61 0.56 14.39
C GLN A 127 22.28 1.61 13.30
N PRO A 128 22.28 2.91 13.64
CA PRO A 128 21.86 3.97 12.71
C PRO A 128 22.76 4.08 11.47
N ASP A 129 23.97 3.54 11.51
CA ASP A 129 24.90 3.51 10.36
C ASP A 129 24.55 2.46 9.30
N LEU A 130 23.62 1.54 9.58
CA LEU A 130 23.02 0.68 8.56
C LEU A 130 22.14 1.45 7.57
N MET A 131 21.64 2.64 7.94
CA MET A 131 20.78 3.44 7.08
C MET A 131 21.62 4.29 6.10
N PRO A 132 21.48 4.10 4.78
CA PRO A 132 22.26 4.84 3.79
C PRO A 132 22.10 6.37 3.93
N ALA A 133 23.16 7.12 3.62
CA ALA A 133 23.18 8.57 3.82
C ALA A 133 22.10 9.31 3.01
N ASN A 134 21.75 8.80 1.83
CA ASN A 134 20.65 9.33 1.01
C ASN A 134 19.27 9.04 1.62
N VAL A 135 19.09 7.90 2.31
CA VAL A 135 17.86 7.58 3.06
C VAL A 135 17.75 8.45 4.32
N LYS A 136 18.85 8.64 5.07
CA LYS A 136 18.92 9.63 6.18
C LYS A 136 18.50 11.02 5.72
N LYS A 137 19.04 11.49 4.59
CA LYS A 137 18.69 12.78 3.98
C LYS A 137 17.22 12.86 3.56
N ALA A 138 16.69 11.83 2.90
CA ALA A 138 15.28 11.75 2.50
C ALA A 138 14.31 11.87 3.69
N LEU A 139 14.56 11.13 4.77
CA LEU A 139 13.75 11.19 5.99
C LEU A 139 13.75 12.59 6.62
N LYS A 140 14.94 13.21 6.74
CA LYS A 140 15.08 14.58 7.23
C LYS A 140 14.33 15.60 6.37
N GLU A 141 14.41 15.47 5.04
CA GLU A 141 13.70 16.37 4.11
C GLU A 141 12.18 16.19 4.13
N MET A 142 11.67 14.97 4.38
CA MET A 142 10.25 14.73 4.67
C MET A 142 9.79 15.29 6.03
N GLY A 143 10.68 15.83 6.86
CA GLY A 143 10.38 16.32 8.21
C GLY A 143 10.30 15.20 9.25
N GLY A 144 10.96 14.06 9.00
CA GLY A 144 11.23 13.05 10.01
C GLY A 144 12.44 13.41 10.89
N GLU A 145 12.60 12.66 11.98
CA GLU A 145 13.78 12.73 12.84
C GLU A 145 14.99 12.07 12.16
N ASP A 146 16.21 12.36 12.64
CA ASP A 146 17.46 11.79 12.09
C ASP A 146 17.64 10.28 12.40
N GLY A 147 16.61 9.61 12.91
CA GLY A 147 16.59 8.18 13.27
C GLY A 147 15.17 7.66 13.55
N VAL A 148 15.08 6.40 14.00
CA VAL A 148 13.80 5.77 14.37
C VAL A 148 13.41 6.14 15.81
N SER A 149 12.27 6.83 15.96
CA SER A 149 11.78 7.25 17.27
C SER A 149 11.17 6.10 18.07
N ASN A 150 11.25 6.18 19.41
CA ASN A 150 10.57 5.22 20.29
C ASN A 150 9.04 5.26 20.12
N GLU A 151 8.46 6.38 19.69
CA GLU A 151 7.03 6.49 19.37
C GLU A 151 6.66 5.69 18.11
N THR A 152 7.55 5.69 17.11
CA THR A 152 7.40 4.90 15.87
C THR A 152 7.43 3.40 16.18
N ILE A 153 8.39 2.97 17.01
CA ILE A 153 8.48 1.60 17.50
C ILE A 153 7.22 1.23 18.30
N ALA A 154 6.78 2.08 19.22
CA ALA A 154 5.58 1.83 20.03
C ALA A 154 4.30 1.76 19.17
N GLN A 155 4.20 2.50 18.07
CA GLN A 155 3.12 2.38 17.09
C GLN A 155 3.20 1.03 16.35
N ALA A 156 4.36 0.69 15.78
CA ALA A 156 4.54 -0.59 15.09
C ALA A 156 4.25 -1.80 16.00
N GLN A 157 4.61 -1.73 17.28
CA GLN A 157 4.25 -2.75 18.27
C GLN A 157 2.76 -2.78 18.62
N ARG A 158 2.04 -1.64 18.61
CA ARG A 158 0.57 -1.63 18.75
C ARG A 158 -0.07 -2.32 17.56
N ASP A 159 0.33 -1.98 16.34
CA ASP A 159 -0.24 -2.55 15.12
C ASP A 159 0.14 -4.03 14.96
N GLN A 160 1.36 -4.43 15.32
CA GLN A 160 1.75 -5.85 15.43
C GLN A 160 0.79 -6.61 16.36
N ARG A 161 0.50 -6.09 17.57
CA ARG A 161 -0.45 -6.71 18.51
C ARG A 161 -1.88 -6.77 17.95
N ARG A 162 -2.35 -5.74 17.24
CA ARG A 162 -3.67 -5.77 16.57
C ARG A 162 -3.73 -6.85 15.49
N CYS A 163 -2.62 -7.10 14.81
CA CYS A 163 -2.50 -8.11 13.74
C CYS A 163 -2.30 -9.56 14.24
N GLN A 164 -2.08 -9.79 15.54
CA GLN A 164 -1.96 -11.16 16.11
C GLN A 164 -3.24 -12.01 15.99
N VAL A 165 -4.36 -11.42 15.58
CA VAL A 165 -5.62 -12.13 15.28
C VAL A 165 -5.56 -12.97 13.99
N PHE A 166 -4.53 -12.79 13.16
CA PHE A 166 -4.34 -13.53 11.91
C PHE A 166 -3.17 -14.49 12.02
N ASP A 167 -3.39 -15.75 11.64
CA ASP A 167 -2.32 -16.74 11.49
C ASP A 167 -1.56 -16.56 10.16
N ALA A 168 -0.42 -17.24 10.04
CA ALA A 168 0.43 -17.17 8.84
C ALA A 168 -0.29 -17.65 7.58
N ALA A 169 -1.19 -18.63 7.69
CA ALA A 169 -1.98 -19.15 6.58
C ALA A 169 -2.96 -18.07 6.04
N THR A 170 -3.66 -17.37 6.93
CA THR A 170 -4.58 -16.29 6.58
C THR A 170 -3.83 -15.11 5.95
N LEU A 171 -2.67 -14.71 6.51
CA LEU A 171 -1.83 -13.65 5.93
C LEU A 171 -1.37 -13.98 4.49
N ALA A 172 -1.06 -15.25 4.22
CA ALA A 172 -0.67 -15.72 2.89
C ALA A 172 -1.80 -15.63 1.84
N ARG A 173 -3.08 -15.66 2.25
CA ARG A 173 -4.25 -15.53 1.34
C ARG A 173 -4.47 -14.11 0.78
N SER A 174 -3.63 -13.14 1.13
CA SER A 174 -3.69 -11.80 0.56
C SER A 174 -3.54 -11.77 -0.98
N GLY A 175 -2.76 -12.67 -1.58
CA GLY A 175 -2.63 -12.79 -3.04
C GLY A 175 -3.92 -13.26 -3.74
N GLU A 176 -4.59 -14.25 -3.16
CA GLU A 176 -5.89 -14.78 -3.62
C GLU A 176 -6.96 -13.68 -3.61
N LEU A 177 -7.04 -12.91 -2.52
CA LEU A 177 -7.98 -11.81 -2.40
C LEU A 177 -7.69 -10.64 -3.36
N LEU A 178 -6.42 -10.36 -3.68
CA LEU A 178 -6.05 -9.38 -4.72
C LEU A 178 -6.44 -9.84 -6.11
N GLN A 179 -6.25 -11.12 -6.42
CA GLN A 179 -6.71 -11.70 -7.68
C GLN A 179 -8.24 -11.61 -7.79
N LYS A 180 -8.98 -12.04 -6.76
CA LYS A 180 -10.46 -11.93 -6.70
C LYS A 180 -10.94 -10.49 -6.87
N ALA A 181 -10.29 -9.53 -6.21
CA ALA A 181 -10.59 -8.11 -6.35
C ALA A 181 -10.35 -7.59 -7.78
N TYR A 182 -9.26 -8.03 -8.43
CA TYR A 182 -8.93 -7.66 -9.79
C TYR A 182 -9.91 -8.27 -10.82
N GLU A 183 -10.22 -9.55 -10.71
CA GLU A 183 -11.21 -10.25 -11.55
C GLU A 183 -12.62 -9.65 -11.38
N GLY A 184 -12.96 -9.28 -10.15
CA GLY A 184 -14.17 -8.53 -9.80
C GLY A 184 -14.17 -7.05 -10.17
N LYS A 185 -13.08 -6.54 -10.77
CA LYS A 185 -12.90 -5.15 -11.24
C LYS A 185 -12.97 -4.07 -10.14
N ALA A 186 -12.60 -4.40 -8.90
CA ALA A 186 -12.54 -3.42 -7.81
C ALA A 186 -11.57 -2.26 -8.15
N PRO A 187 -11.95 -0.98 -7.93
CA PRO A 187 -11.09 0.17 -8.20
C PRO A 187 -9.74 0.06 -7.49
N GLY A 188 -8.64 0.24 -8.24
CA GLY A 188 -7.27 0.14 -7.72
C GLY A 188 -6.72 -1.28 -7.51
N ALA A 189 -7.53 -2.34 -7.71
CA ALA A 189 -7.08 -3.72 -7.51
C ALA A 189 -5.95 -4.13 -8.47
N ALA A 190 -5.95 -3.65 -9.73
CA ALA A 190 -4.90 -3.95 -10.69
C ALA A 190 -3.50 -3.51 -10.19
N LEU A 191 -3.41 -2.31 -9.60
CA LEU A 191 -2.17 -1.81 -9.01
C LEU A 191 -1.77 -2.61 -7.77
N ALA A 192 -2.72 -2.85 -6.86
CA ALA A 192 -2.46 -3.57 -5.63
C ALA A 192 -2.01 -5.01 -5.88
N TYR A 193 -2.58 -5.68 -6.89
CA TYR A 193 -2.22 -7.02 -7.32
C TYR A 193 -0.85 -7.04 -8.00
N LEU A 194 -0.57 -6.12 -8.93
CA LEU A 194 0.75 -5.96 -9.55
C LEU A 194 1.86 -5.76 -8.51
N GLN A 195 1.62 -4.92 -7.49
CA GLN A 195 2.54 -4.70 -6.38
C GLN A 195 2.72 -5.90 -5.44
N SER A 196 1.84 -6.90 -5.46
CA SER A 196 2.03 -8.16 -4.70
C SER A 196 2.87 -9.17 -5.48
N LEU A 197 2.69 -9.21 -6.79
CA LEU A 197 3.48 -10.04 -7.72
C LEU A 197 4.94 -9.57 -7.82
N GLN A 198 5.26 -8.34 -7.38
CA GLN A 198 6.63 -7.81 -7.32
C GLN A 198 7.45 -8.31 -6.12
N SER A 199 6.87 -9.08 -5.20
CA SER A 199 7.62 -9.69 -4.10
C SER A 199 8.60 -10.75 -4.61
N PRO A 200 9.81 -10.93 -4.01
CA PRO A 200 10.81 -11.88 -4.51
C PRO A 200 10.26 -13.30 -4.72
N ASP A 201 9.44 -13.78 -3.78
CA ASP A 201 8.83 -15.12 -3.85
C ASP A 201 7.82 -15.30 -4.98
N ALA A 202 7.24 -14.21 -5.51
CA ALA A 202 6.19 -14.23 -6.53
C ALA A 202 6.68 -13.79 -7.92
N LYS A 203 7.68 -12.89 -7.98
CA LYS A 203 8.10 -12.20 -9.21
C LYS A 203 8.52 -13.14 -10.33
N ASP A 204 9.30 -14.18 -9.99
CA ASP A 204 9.79 -15.16 -10.96
C ASP A 204 8.77 -16.27 -11.29
N LYS A 205 7.62 -16.28 -10.61
CA LYS A 205 6.52 -17.26 -10.79
C LYS A 205 5.28 -16.68 -11.44
N ALA A 206 5.18 -15.35 -11.50
CA ALA A 206 4.04 -14.64 -12.06
C ALA A 206 4.04 -14.72 -13.61
N ASP A 207 2.88 -14.98 -14.20
CA ASP A 207 2.71 -15.03 -15.65
C ASP A 207 3.05 -13.65 -16.28
N PRO A 208 4.00 -13.56 -17.22
CA PRO A 208 4.33 -12.33 -17.93
C PRO A 208 3.14 -11.70 -18.65
N ALA A 209 2.17 -12.48 -19.14
CA ALA A 209 0.97 -11.95 -19.80
C ALA A 209 0.03 -11.28 -18.78
N LEU A 210 -0.15 -11.87 -17.59
CA LEU A 210 -0.84 -11.24 -16.47
C LEU A 210 -0.16 -9.93 -16.03
N ILE A 211 1.17 -9.92 -15.89
CA ILE A 211 1.93 -8.69 -15.56
C ILE A 211 1.69 -7.60 -16.60
N ALA A 212 1.82 -7.93 -17.89
CA ALA A 212 1.61 -6.98 -18.99
C ALA A 212 0.19 -6.39 -19.00
N ARG A 213 -0.82 -7.23 -18.71
CA ARG A 213 -2.22 -6.80 -18.58
C ARG A 213 -2.42 -5.87 -17.39
N LEU A 214 -1.93 -6.24 -16.21
CA LEU A 214 -2.01 -5.40 -15.01
C LEU A 214 -1.31 -4.05 -15.21
N GLN A 215 -0.14 -4.02 -15.85
CA GLN A 215 0.55 -2.78 -16.21
C GLN A 215 -0.26 -1.91 -17.19
N ALA A 216 -1.00 -2.52 -18.14
CA ALA A 216 -1.89 -1.78 -19.02
C ALA A 216 -3.07 -1.16 -18.25
N ASP A 217 -3.74 -1.93 -17.39
CA ASP A 217 -4.86 -1.46 -16.56
C ASP A 217 -4.42 -0.35 -15.59
N VAL A 218 -3.22 -0.46 -14.99
CA VAL A 218 -2.60 0.58 -14.15
C VAL A 218 -2.32 1.86 -14.95
N ARG A 219 -1.77 1.75 -16.16
CA ARG A 219 -1.57 2.93 -17.04
C ARG A 219 -2.89 3.56 -17.45
N GLN A 220 -3.94 2.78 -17.70
CA GLN A 220 -5.28 3.28 -18.00
C GLN A 220 -5.89 4.03 -16.81
N ALA A 221 -5.79 3.49 -15.59
CA ALA A 221 -6.25 4.18 -14.37
C ALA A 221 -5.48 5.49 -14.12
N ALA A 222 -4.16 5.49 -14.34
CA ALA A 222 -3.34 6.70 -14.26
C ALA A 222 -3.71 7.74 -15.33
N GLN A 223 -4.00 7.32 -16.57
CA GLN A 223 -4.45 8.19 -17.66
C GLN A 223 -5.86 8.77 -17.41
N ALA A 224 -6.73 8.03 -16.74
CA ALA A 224 -8.02 8.54 -16.25
C ALA A 224 -7.88 9.53 -15.06
N GLY A 225 -6.69 9.60 -14.46
CA GLY A 225 -6.38 10.50 -13.36
C GLY A 225 -6.80 9.98 -11.98
N ASP A 226 -6.85 8.66 -11.77
CA ASP A 226 -7.12 8.07 -10.46
C ASP A 226 -6.08 8.52 -9.41
N PRO A 227 -6.47 9.23 -8.33
CA PRO A 227 -5.51 9.80 -7.38
C PRO A 227 -4.66 8.76 -6.64
N ASN A 228 -5.19 7.57 -6.38
CA ASN A 228 -4.49 6.50 -5.65
C ASN A 228 -3.41 5.85 -6.51
N THR A 229 -3.73 5.60 -7.78
CA THR A 229 -2.79 5.12 -8.79
C THR A 229 -1.72 6.18 -9.05
N LEU A 230 -2.11 7.43 -9.30
CA LEU A 230 -1.19 8.53 -9.54
C LEU A 230 -0.21 8.76 -8.38
N MET A 231 -0.68 8.74 -7.12
CA MET A 231 0.18 8.81 -5.94
C MET A 231 1.24 7.69 -5.96
N SER A 232 0.81 6.46 -6.22
CA SER A 232 1.69 5.30 -6.20
C SER A 232 2.73 5.32 -7.33
N LEU A 233 2.34 5.78 -8.53
CA LEU A 233 3.27 5.95 -9.65
C LEU A 233 4.22 7.14 -9.45
N ALA A 234 3.78 8.21 -8.78
CA ALA A 234 4.62 9.35 -8.45
C ALA A 234 5.72 9.00 -7.43
N MET A 235 5.42 8.10 -6.48
CA MET A 235 6.34 7.62 -5.45
C MET A 235 7.23 6.44 -5.93
N ALA A 236 6.88 5.79 -7.04
CA ALA A 236 7.64 4.67 -7.59
C ALA A 236 9.02 5.11 -8.12
N SER A 237 10.08 4.48 -7.64
CA SER A 237 11.48 4.78 -8.02
C SER A 237 12.28 3.48 -8.22
N GLY A 238 13.44 3.58 -8.87
CA GLY A 238 14.32 2.43 -9.14
C GLY A 238 13.57 1.26 -9.80
N ASP A 239 13.77 0.05 -9.25
CA ASP A 239 13.13 -1.17 -9.72
C ASP A 239 11.61 -1.16 -9.65
N MET A 240 11.00 -0.50 -8.66
CA MET A 240 9.54 -0.41 -8.57
C MET A 240 8.94 0.30 -9.79
N ALA A 241 9.58 1.37 -10.28
CA ALA A 241 9.13 2.05 -11.51
C ALA A 241 9.30 1.16 -12.75
N ARG A 242 10.38 0.37 -12.82
CA ARG A 242 10.62 -0.60 -13.90
C ARG A 242 9.55 -1.71 -13.90
N ASP A 243 9.28 -2.30 -12.74
CA ASP A 243 8.35 -3.42 -12.58
C ASP A 243 6.88 -2.99 -12.75
N LEU A 244 6.56 -1.71 -12.54
CA LEU A 244 5.26 -1.11 -12.88
C LEU A 244 5.14 -0.76 -14.38
N GLY A 245 6.19 -0.97 -15.18
CA GLY A 245 6.17 -0.78 -16.63
C GLY A 245 6.00 0.69 -17.05
N ILE A 246 6.55 1.64 -16.28
CA ILE A 246 6.48 3.08 -16.58
C ILE A 246 7.83 3.65 -17.00
N THR A 247 7.84 4.51 -18.01
CA THR A 247 9.05 5.23 -18.47
C THR A 247 9.42 6.38 -17.52
N PRO A 248 10.66 6.90 -17.56
CA PRO A 248 11.03 8.10 -16.80
C PRO A 248 10.16 9.33 -17.12
N ALA A 249 9.77 9.50 -18.39
CA ALA A 249 8.85 10.56 -18.83
C ALA A 249 7.44 10.34 -18.24
N GLN A 250 6.91 9.12 -18.32
CA GLN A 250 5.62 8.76 -17.74
C GLN A 250 5.58 9.00 -16.23
N ARG A 251 6.62 8.57 -15.48
CA ARG A 251 6.73 8.83 -14.04
C ARG A 251 6.67 10.32 -13.73
N SER A 252 7.40 11.15 -14.49
CA SER A 252 7.40 12.61 -14.31
C SER A 252 6.03 13.21 -14.62
N GLY A 253 5.39 12.79 -15.72
CA GLY A 253 4.05 13.25 -16.09
C GLY A 253 2.98 12.88 -15.06
N TYR A 254 2.98 11.64 -14.55
CA TYR A 254 2.08 11.21 -13.49
C TYR A 254 2.36 11.92 -12.15
N ARG A 255 3.64 12.15 -11.78
CA ARG A 255 4.02 12.97 -10.62
C ARG A 255 3.46 14.38 -10.71
N ASN A 256 3.65 15.04 -11.86
CA ASN A 256 3.23 16.42 -12.06
C ASN A 256 1.70 16.53 -12.08
N ALA A 257 1.02 15.59 -12.75
CA ALA A 257 -0.44 15.51 -12.76
C ALA A 257 -0.99 15.28 -11.35
N TYR A 258 -0.41 14.36 -10.58
CA TYR A 258 -0.78 14.12 -9.19
C TYR A 258 -0.68 15.39 -8.33
N VAL A 259 0.47 16.06 -8.37
CA VAL A 259 0.72 17.31 -7.64
C VAL A 259 -0.29 18.39 -8.01
N GLN A 260 -0.56 18.56 -9.31
CA GLN A 260 -1.51 19.55 -9.80
C GLN A 260 -2.96 19.23 -9.38
N ILE A 261 -3.39 17.97 -9.48
CA ILE A 261 -4.70 17.52 -9.03
C ILE A 261 -4.88 17.76 -7.52
N GLN A 262 -3.86 17.49 -6.71
CA GLN A 262 -3.91 17.74 -5.26
C GLN A 262 -3.96 19.24 -4.94
N ASP A 263 -3.27 20.11 -5.69
CA ASP A 263 -3.33 21.56 -5.50
C ASP A 263 -4.67 22.17 -5.96
N GLU A 264 -5.29 21.60 -7.01
CA GLU A 264 -6.65 21.95 -7.46
C GLU A 264 -7.75 21.46 -6.49
N LEU A 265 -7.48 20.41 -5.70
CA LEU A 265 -8.37 19.94 -4.63
C LEU A 265 -8.18 20.72 -3.33
N VAL A 266 -6.92 21.00 -2.95
CA VAL A 266 -6.54 21.70 -1.72
C VAL A 266 -5.38 22.67 -2.04
N PRO A 267 -5.67 23.97 -2.28
CA PRO A 267 -4.65 24.94 -2.66
C PRO A 267 -3.49 25.01 -1.66
N GLY A 268 -2.26 24.85 -2.17
CA GLY A 268 -1.02 24.83 -1.38
C GLY A 268 -0.55 23.42 -0.97
N LEU A 269 -1.39 22.38 -1.10
CA LEU A 269 -1.00 21.00 -0.80
C LEU A 269 0.07 20.49 -1.77
N GLY A 270 0.04 20.93 -3.04
CA GLY A 270 0.97 20.48 -4.08
C GLY A 270 2.44 20.72 -3.71
N LYS A 271 2.76 21.86 -3.06
CA LYS A 271 4.12 22.18 -2.60
C LYS A 271 4.62 21.21 -1.53
N GLY A 272 3.74 20.77 -0.63
CA GLY A 272 4.06 19.74 0.37
C GLY A 272 4.32 18.38 -0.28
N MET A 273 3.48 17.99 -1.24
CA MET A 273 3.60 16.72 -1.95
C MET A 273 4.87 16.64 -2.81
N VAL A 274 5.23 17.72 -3.52
CA VAL A 274 6.50 17.83 -4.26
C VAL A 274 7.70 17.51 -3.35
N LYS A 275 7.75 18.13 -2.17
CA LYS A 275 8.85 17.91 -1.21
C LYS A 275 8.97 16.45 -0.76
N VAL A 276 7.83 15.78 -0.54
CA VAL A 276 7.79 14.36 -0.14
C VAL A 276 8.24 13.46 -1.29
N ILE A 277 7.72 13.67 -2.50
CA ILE A 277 8.06 12.87 -3.68
C ILE A 277 9.54 13.02 -4.05
N ASP A 278 10.08 14.24 -3.98
CA ASP A 278 11.48 14.51 -4.32
C ASP A 278 12.44 13.95 -3.26
N ALA A 279 12.06 14.00 -1.98
CA ALA A 279 12.80 13.31 -0.92
C ALA A 279 12.79 11.79 -1.12
N VAL A 280 11.67 11.19 -1.55
CA VAL A 280 11.61 9.76 -1.91
C VAL A 280 12.51 9.45 -3.11
N ALA A 281 12.59 10.34 -4.10
CA ALA A 281 13.50 10.19 -5.24
C ALA A 281 14.99 10.23 -4.83
N LEU A 282 15.37 10.83 -3.70
CA LEU A 282 16.73 10.73 -3.17
C LEU A 282 17.10 9.30 -2.72
N MET A 283 16.13 8.48 -2.33
CA MET A 283 16.40 7.09 -1.92
C MET A 283 16.84 6.22 -3.10
N ASN A 284 16.34 6.49 -4.31
CA ASN A 284 16.74 5.84 -5.56
C ASN A 284 16.90 6.90 -6.67
N PRO A 285 18.06 7.59 -6.75
CA PRO A 285 18.26 8.69 -7.69
C PRO A 285 18.06 8.26 -9.13
N THR A 286 17.24 9.01 -9.87
CA THR A 286 16.98 8.74 -11.29
C THR A 286 17.69 9.76 -12.16
N ALA A 287 18.22 9.32 -13.31
CA ALA A 287 18.85 10.21 -14.28
C ALA A 287 17.91 11.36 -14.70
N PRO A 288 18.44 12.59 -14.90
CA PRO A 288 17.64 13.73 -15.34
C PRO A 288 17.03 13.46 -16.72
N LEU A 289 15.83 14.00 -16.96
CA LEU A 289 15.14 13.83 -18.24
C LEU A 289 15.83 14.64 -19.35
N THR A 290 15.85 14.06 -20.55
CA THR A 290 16.17 14.80 -21.78
C THR A 290 15.05 15.79 -22.12
N ALA A 291 15.36 16.82 -22.91
CA ALA A 291 14.36 17.80 -23.36
C ALA A 291 13.18 17.16 -24.14
N ALA A 292 13.39 16.02 -24.82
CA ALA A 292 12.31 15.28 -25.47
C ALA A 292 11.39 14.59 -24.44
N GLN A 293 11.98 13.89 -23.45
CA GLN A 293 11.25 13.25 -22.36
C GLN A 293 10.52 14.25 -21.46
N GLN A 294 11.05 15.47 -21.29
CA GLN A 294 10.36 16.52 -20.55
C GLN A 294 9.08 16.94 -21.29
N ARG A 295 9.14 17.18 -22.61
CA ARG A 295 7.95 17.50 -23.43
C ARG A 295 6.90 16.37 -23.41
N GLU A 296 7.34 15.12 -23.42
CA GLU A 296 6.46 13.94 -23.26
C GLU A 296 5.78 13.95 -21.88
N ALA A 297 6.54 14.20 -20.82
CA ALA A 297 6.02 14.29 -19.46
C ALA A 297 5.02 15.46 -19.29
N ASP A 298 5.32 16.63 -19.87
CA ASP A 298 4.45 17.81 -19.83
C ASP A 298 3.14 17.55 -20.59
N ALA A 299 3.21 16.96 -21.79
CA ALA A 299 2.03 16.59 -22.58
C ALA A 299 1.16 15.54 -21.86
N LEU A 300 1.77 14.52 -21.25
CA LEU A 300 1.07 13.54 -20.43
C LEU A 300 0.42 14.19 -19.20
N THR A 301 1.10 15.15 -18.56
CA THR A 301 0.57 15.91 -17.41
C THR A 301 -0.76 16.57 -17.79
N THR A 302 -0.78 17.31 -18.90
CA THR A 302 -2.00 17.98 -19.39
C THR A 302 -3.10 16.98 -19.67
N GLN A 303 -2.81 15.88 -20.38
CA GLN A 303 -3.81 14.86 -20.73
C GLN A 303 -4.46 14.22 -19.49
N VAL A 304 -3.67 13.87 -18.49
CA VAL A 304 -4.13 13.25 -17.23
C VAL A 304 -4.99 14.22 -16.43
N VAL A 305 -4.55 15.48 -16.26
CA VAL A 305 -5.31 16.50 -15.54
C VAL A 305 -6.63 16.81 -16.23
N GLU A 306 -6.65 16.89 -17.56
CA GLU A 306 -7.89 17.09 -18.33
C GLU A 306 -8.83 15.88 -18.28
N ALA A 307 -8.30 14.64 -18.29
CA ALA A 307 -9.09 13.44 -18.08
C ALA A 307 -9.76 13.44 -16.69
N TRP A 308 -9.01 13.72 -15.63
CA TRP A 308 -9.51 13.86 -14.26
C TRP A 308 -10.60 14.94 -14.15
N ARG A 309 -10.34 16.15 -14.68
CA ARG A 309 -11.31 17.26 -14.69
C ARG A 309 -12.59 16.93 -15.46
N ARG A 310 -12.52 16.10 -16.51
CA ARG A 310 -13.71 15.62 -17.24
C ARG A 310 -14.49 14.61 -16.41
N GLY A 311 -13.83 13.62 -15.81
CA GLY A 311 -14.46 12.61 -14.95
C GLY A 311 -15.12 13.19 -13.68
N ARG A 312 -14.71 14.38 -13.24
CA ARG A 312 -15.36 15.13 -12.14
C ARG A 312 -16.64 15.88 -12.56
N LYS A 313 -16.90 16.05 -13.86
CA LYS A 313 -18.06 16.81 -14.39
C LYS A 313 -19.22 15.93 -14.87
N SER A 314 -19.00 14.61 -14.93
CA SER A 314 -19.97 13.56 -15.23
C SER A 314 -20.54 12.96 -13.95
#